data_AF-A0A8T0VWS9-F1
#
_entry.id   AF-A0A8T0VWS9-F1
#
_cell.length_a   1.000
_cell.length_b   1.000
_cell.length_c   1.000
_cell.angle_alpha   90.00
_cell.angle_beta   90.00
_cell.angle_gamma   90.00
#
_symmetry.space_group_name_H-M   'P 1'
#
loop_
_entity.id
_entity.type
_entity.pdbx_description
1 polymer ?
#
loop_
_entity_poly.entity_id
_entity_poly.type
_entity_poly.pdbx_seq_one_letter_code
_entity_poly.pdbx_strand_id
1 'polypeptide(L)'
;MHVAEQKMEKELKERDDKYVELDTKFQRLHKRAKQRIQDIQKEKDDLEARFNEVNQKAEQAASLQLAAQQELERARQQASEALRSMDVERQQLRTVNSKLRANLDETRLALEARNNSLEKLQQSVLEKEQLLEKVQGSLQSAEDKRMSIISELTAKHQKQLESLQAQLAEVSAERMKASETIQSLQAVLTEKDSEIAEIEAASTGEAARLRASLEEVKGELAHLKDEHEKERRSWEATSESLRSKLEASENACLKSEIESAKVKSQLELELSTQNQLLQTKDSDLMAAKQEISRLESEFSAYKVRAHALLQKKDAELKAAKSSDLVKEHEEAIREAEKEVAAALAERDKAIHDLQEAQSRHCDEIETRDMALADAEKKLKNVMKKLDSVSSNFITEKESWEKNMASVEENWRLKCESLKAQSNGHVDDELQKNLGELTLKYEKLKEEHQSFRDIADRMIEDKEREIAKLLKENRDLHHSLEAKPAVSNIDRQSQEPVKDSMSVELAEQQILLLARQQAQREEELAQSQRHILALQQEIEELERENRLHDQQEAMLKTEFRNMERSQKREGIDMTYLKNVILKLLETGEVGALLPVVGTLLQFSPDEVLVEVYSCC
;
A
#
# COMPACT_ATOMS: atom_id res chain seq x y z
N MET A 1 -132.00 72.82 71.89
CA MET A 1 -131.91 72.64 70.43
C MET A 1 -130.55 73.08 69.92
N HIS A 2 -130.22 74.38 69.94
CA HIS A 2 -128.99 74.94 69.35
C HIS A 2 -127.65 74.30 69.81
N VAL A 3 -127.52 73.91 71.08
CA VAL A 3 -126.32 73.23 71.61
C VAL A 3 -126.09 71.84 71.01
N ALA A 4 -127.16 71.16 70.56
CA ALA A 4 -127.05 69.84 69.93
C ALA A 4 -126.60 69.95 68.45
N GLU A 5 -127.03 70.99 67.74
CA GLU A 5 -126.61 71.29 66.37
C GLU A 5 -125.10 71.59 66.32
N GLN A 6 -124.61 72.51 67.16
CA GLN A 6 -123.19 72.83 67.25
C GLN A 6 -122.32 71.62 67.62
N LYS A 7 -122.86 70.69 68.43
CA LYS A 7 -122.16 69.44 68.77
C LYS A 7 -122.09 68.49 67.58
N MET A 8 -123.20 68.27 66.84
CA MET A 8 -123.16 67.48 65.61
C MET A 8 -122.26 68.10 64.54
N GLU A 9 -122.31 69.42 64.35
CA GLU A 9 -121.49 70.13 63.37
C GLU A 9 -120.00 70.01 63.70
N LYS A 10 -119.64 70.06 64.99
CA LYS A 10 -118.27 69.78 65.44
C LYS A 10 -117.87 68.31 65.24
N GLU A 11 -118.74 67.35 65.56
CA GLU A 11 -118.47 65.91 65.36
C GLU A 11 -118.39 65.53 63.87
N LEU A 12 -119.15 66.20 63.00
CA LEU A 12 -119.04 66.10 61.53
C LEU A 12 -117.71 66.66 61.05
N LYS A 13 -117.34 67.87 61.49
CA LYS A 13 -116.06 68.49 61.12
C LYS A 13 -114.86 67.66 61.61
N GLU A 14 -114.90 67.15 62.83
CA GLU A 14 -113.87 66.22 63.34
C GLU A 14 -113.84 64.87 62.59
N ARG A 15 -114.94 64.46 61.94
CA ARG A 15 -114.96 63.32 61.02
C ARG A 15 -114.31 63.68 59.69
N ASP A 16 -114.70 64.81 59.10
CA ASP A 16 -114.19 65.27 57.81
C ASP A 16 -112.69 65.56 57.87
N ASP A 17 -112.21 66.20 58.94
CA ASP A 17 -110.78 66.41 59.22
C ASP A 17 -110.03 65.07 59.34
N LYS A 18 -110.63 64.04 59.97
CA LYS A 18 -110.05 62.68 60.03
C LYS A 18 -110.07 61.97 58.67
N TYR A 19 -111.11 62.18 57.84
CA TYR A 19 -111.15 61.65 56.48
C TYR A 19 -110.08 62.30 55.59
N VAL A 20 -109.88 63.61 55.70
CA VAL A 20 -108.79 64.34 55.01
C VAL A 20 -107.42 63.88 55.53
N GLU A 21 -107.24 63.69 56.84
CA GLU A 21 -105.98 63.19 57.39
C GLU A 21 -105.67 61.77 56.88
N LEU A 22 -106.68 60.88 56.86
CA LEU A 22 -106.57 59.54 56.32
C LEU A 22 -106.27 59.56 54.82
N ASP A 23 -106.96 60.38 54.02
CA ASP A 23 -106.71 60.48 52.59
C ASP A 23 -105.29 61.00 52.30
N THR A 24 -104.81 62.04 52.99
CA THR A 24 -103.42 62.49 52.82
C THR A 24 -102.39 61.43 53.27
N LYS A 25 -102.73 60.55 54.23
CA LYS A 25 -101.90 59.40 54.61
C LYS A 25 -101.93 58.32 53.52
N PHE A 26 -103.10 58.00 52.97
CA PHE A 26 -103.24 57.06 51.84
C PHE A 26 -102.54 57.57 50.59
N GLN A 27 -102.67 58.84 50.23
CA GLN A 27 -101.94 59.45 49.11
C GLN A 27 -100.42 59.40 49.32
N ARG A 28 -99.93 59.66 50.54
CA ARG A 28 -98.49 59.54 50.88
C ARG A 28 -97.99 58.09 50.80
N LEU A 29 -98.78 57.14 51.31
CA LEU A 29 -98.48 55.70 51.19
C LEU A 29 -98.51 55.24 49.72
N HIS A 30 -99.49 55.67 48.93
CA HIS A 30 -99.60 55.36 47.51
C HIS A 30 -98.44 55.93 46.70
N LYS A 31 -98.03 57.18 46.96
CA LYS A 31 -96.81 57.77 46.36
C LYS A 31 -95.55 56.98 46.75
N ARG A 32 -95.39 56.61 48.02
CA ARG A 32 -94.24 55.80 48.48
C ARG A 32 -94.24 54.39 47.88
N ALA A 33 -95.40 53.74 47.79
CA ALA A 33 -95.54 52.43 47.16
C ALA A 33 -95.24 52.50 45.65
N LYS A 34 -95.76 53.51 44.95
CA LYS A 34 -95.46 53.74 43.53
C LYS A 34 -93.97 54.00 43.30
N GLN A 35 -93.34 54.84 44.12
CA GLN A 35 -91.89 55.07 44.05
C GLN A 35 -91.13 53.76 44.28
N ARG A 36 -91.46 52.99 45.34
CA ARG A 36 -90.76 51.72 45.61
C ARG A 36 -90.96 50.68 44.51
N ILE A 37 -92.12 50.64 43.85
CA ILE A 37 -92.35 49.80 42.68
C ILE A 37 -91.47 50.25 41.50
N GLN A 38 -91.33 51.55 41.26
CA GLN A 38 -90.44 52.10 40.23
C GLN A 38 -88.96 51.82 40.54
N ASP A 39 -88.54 51.98 41.79
CA ASP A 39 -87.18 51.67 42.23
C ASP A 39 -86.88 50.18 42.05
N ILE A 40 -87.79 49.29 42.47
CA ILE A 40 -87.66 47.83 42.29
C ILE A 40 -87.66 47.44 40.80
N GLN A 41 -88.48 48.08 39.96
CA GLN A 41 -88.47 47.83 38.53
C GLN A 41 -87.12 48.23 37.92
N LYS A 42 -86.56 49.38 38.31
CA LYS A 42 -85.23 49.79 37.87
C LYS A 42 -84.13 48.87 38.40
N GLU A 43 -84.15 48.50 39.68
CA GLU A 43 -83.26 47.49 40.27
C GLU A 43 -83.31 46.17 39.47
N LYS A 44 -84.51 45.75 39.05
CA LYS A 44 -84.72 44.57 38.20
C LYS A 44 -84.11 44.74 36.81
N ASP A 45 -84.40 45.83 36.12
CA ASP A 45 -83.92 46.09 34.76
C ASP A 45 -82.37 46.22 34.72
N ASP A 46 -81.78 46.88 35.73
CA ASP A 46 -80.33 46.98 35.93
C ASP A 46 -79.69 45.60 36.22
N LEU A 47 -80.40 44.69 36.92
CA LEU A 47 -79.94 43.32 37.17
C LEU A 47 -80.08 42.43 35.92
N GLU A 48 -81.17 42.54 35.14
CA GLU A 48 -81.33 41.82 33.87
C GLU A 48 -80.24 42.24 32.86
N ALA A 49 -79.92 43.53 32.78
CA ALA A 49 -78.82 44.03 31.95
C ALA A 49 -77.46 43.41 32.34
N ARG A 50 -77.13 43.39 33.64
CA ARG A 50 -75.91 42.76 34.15
C ARG A 50 -75.87 41.26 33.91
N PHE A 51 -76.99 40.56 34.09
CA PHE A 51 -77.08 39.13 33.82
C PHE A 51 -76.83 38.82 32.35
N ASN A 52 -77.41 39.60 31.44
CA ASN A 52 -77.18 39.46 30.00
C ASN A 52 -75.71 39.73 29.61
N GLU A 53 -75.07 40.75 30.19
CA GLU A 53 -73.65 41.03 29.97
C GLU A 53 -72.75 39.89 30.47
N VAL A 54 -73.03 39.34 31.66
CA VAL A 54 -72.32 38.18 32.21
C VAL A 54 -72.52 36.94 31.35
N ASN A 55 -73.74 36.71 30.84
CA ASN A 55 -74.03 35.58 29.96
C ASN A 55 -73.28 35.70 28.61
N GLN A 56 -73.28 36.88 27.99
CA GLN A 56 -72.50 37.14 26.77
C GLN A 56 -70.99 36.93 26.99
N LYS A 57 -70.45 37.38 28.13
CA LYS A 57 -69.04 37.14 28.50
C LYS A 57 -68.76 35.65 28.75
N ALA A 58 -69.71 34.90 29.32
CA ALA A 58 -69.58 33.46 29.52
C ALA A 58 -69.61 32.70 28.18
N GLU A 59 -70.47 33.07 27.23
CA GLU A 59 -70.51 32.50 25.88
C GLU A 59 -69.23 32.81 25.09
N GLN A 60 -68.73 34.05 25.18
CA GLN A 60 -67.43 34.44 24.60
C GLN A 60 -66.28 33.64 25.23
N ALA A 61 -66.23 33.51 26.56
CA ALA A 61 -65.21 32.70 27.23
C ALA A 61 -65.29 31.21 26.84
N ALA A 62 -66.49 30.64 26.74
CA ALA A 62 -66.68 29.25 26.33
C ALA A 62 -66.26 28.99 24.88
N SER A 63 -66.56 29.91 23.95
CA SER A 63 -66.11 29.80 22.56
C SER A 63 -64.59 29.94 22.41
N LEU A 64 -63.96 30.86 23.16
CA LEU A 64 -62.49 30.97 23.21
C LEU A 64 -61.84 29.73 23.82
N GLN A 65 -62.42 29.18 24.90
CA GLN A 65 -61.95 27.94 25.52
C GLN A 65 -62.06 26.76 24.54
N LEU A 66 -63.15 26.65 23.79
CA LEU A 66 -63.33 25.60 22.77
C LEU A 66 -62.32 25.74 21.62
N ALA A 67 -62.06 26.96 21.16
CA ALA A 67 -61.05 27.22 20.12
C ALA A 67 -59.64 26.81 20.60
N ALA A 68 -59.25 27.26 21.81
CA ALA A 68 -57.97 26.88 22.42
C ALA A 68 -57.84 25.37 22.66
N GLN A 69 -58.93 24.69 23.04
CA GLN A 69 -58.94 23.23 23.18
C GLN A 69 -58.73 22.54 21.83
N GLN A 70 -59.39 22.99 20.76
CA GLN A 70 -59.18 22.42 19.42
C GLN A 70 -57.76 22.65 18.89
N GLU A 71 -57.15 23.81 19.15
CA GLU A 71 -55.75 24.08 18.80
C GLU A 71 -54.80 23.15 19.57
N LEU A 72 -55.03 22.95 20.86
CA LEU A 72 -54.26 22.03 21.69
C LEU A 72 -54.44 20.55 21.27
N GLU A 73 -55.62 20.15 20.80
CA GLU A 73 -55.85 18.84 20.20
C GLU A 73 -55.13 18.66 18.87
N ARG A 74 -55.14 19.67 17.98
CA ARG A 74 -54.36 19.66 16.72
C ARG A 74 -52.85 19.58 16.99
N ALA A 75 -52.34 20.36 17.94
CA ALA A 75 -50.94 20.33 18.34
C ALA A 75 -50.53 18.95 18.91
N ARG A 76 -51.40 18.31 19.71
CA ARG A 76 -51.19 16.94 20.21
C ARG A 76 -51.17 15.90 19.08
N GLN A 77 -52.03 16.04 18.07
CA GLN A 77 -52.03 15.15 16.90
C GLN A 77 -50.73 15.29 16.10
N GLN A 78 -50.33 16.52 15.76
CA GLN A 78 -49.08 16.80 15.05
C GLN A 78 -47.84 16.29 15.82
N ALA A 79 -47.77 16.51 17.14
CA ALA A 79 -46.70 15.98 17.96
C ALA A 79 -46.67 14.44 17.99
N SER A 80 -47.84 13.79 17.99
CA SER A 80 -47.96 12.32 17.94
C SER A 80 -47.53 11.75 16.59
N GLU A 81 -47.81 12.46 15.49
CA GLU A 81 -47.37 12.10 14.14
C GLU A 81 -45.85 12.28 13.98
N ALA A 82 -45.29 13.39 14.49
CA ALA A 82 -43.84 13.61 14.51
C ALA A 82 -43.10 12.54 15.32
N LEU A 83 -43.63 12.13 16.48
CA LEU A 83 -43.09 11.03 17.28
C LEU A 83 -43.09 9.70 16.50
N ARG A 84 -44.18 9.36 15.80
CA ARG A 84 -44.25 8.16 14.95
C ARG A 84 -43.22 8.21 13.81
N SER A 85 -43.04 9.37 13.16
CA SER A 85 -42.02 9.54 12.11
C SER A 85 -40.62 9.28 12.65
N MET A 86 -40.26 9.91 13.78
CA MET A 86 -38.97 9.71 14.43
C MET A 86 -38.74 8.26 14.86
N ASP A 87 -39.77 7.54 15.34
CA ASP A 87 -39.63 6.14 15.71
C ASP A 87 -39.46 5.21 14.48
N VAL A 88 -40.08 5.53 13.35
CA VAL A 88 -39.82 4.84 12.06
C VAL A 88 -38.37 5.10 11.60
N GLU A 89 -37.90 6.35 11.63
CA GLU A 89 -36.52 6.72 11.30
C GLU A 89 -35.51 6.01 12.23
N ARG A 90 -35.78 5.95 13.54
CA ARG A 90 -34.97 5.21 14.51
C ARG A 90 -34.92 3.70 14.21
N GLN A 91 -36.03 3.09 13.80
CA GLN A 91 -36.06 1.68 13.39
C GLN A 91 -35.27 1.45 12.09
N GLN A 92 -35.37 2.35 11.11
CA GLN A 92 -34.57 2.31 9.89
C GLN A 92 -33.07 2.44 10.22
N LEU A 93 -32.68 3.42 11.03
CA LEU A 93 -31.29 3.62 11.46
C LEU A 93 -30.74 2.41 12.23
N ARG A 94 -31.52 1.78 13.13
CA ARG A 94 -31.14 0.53 13.80
C ARG A 94 -30.91 -0.60 12.80
N THR A 95 -31.79 -0.73 11.80
CA THR A 95 -31.68 -1.77 10.76
C THR A 95 -30.44 -1.55 9.88
N VAL A 96 -30.16 -0.31 9.48
CA VAL A 96 -28.95 0.05 8.73
C VAL A 96 -27.70 -0.17 9.57
N ASN A 97 -27.68 0.24 10.84
CA ASN A 97 -26.54 0.02 11.73
C ASN A 97 -26.26 -1.47 11.95
N SER A 98 -27.30 -2.30 12.10
CA SER A 98 -27.16 -3.76 12.20
C SER A 98 -26.57 -4.38 10.94
N LYS A 99 -26.97 -3.92 9.74
CA LYS A 99 -26.38 -4.37 8.47
C LYS A 99 -24.93 -3.93 8.32
N LEU A 100 -24.60 -2.67 8.68
CA LEU A 100 -23.24 -2.17 8.65
C LEU A 100 -22.30 -2.95 9.59
N ARG A 101 -22.78 -3.34 10.78
CA ARG A 101 -22.02 -4.22 11.69
C ARG A 101 -21.77 -5.58 11.07
N ALA A 102 -22.80 -6.25 10.55
CA ALA A 102 -22.66 -7.55 9.88
C ALA A 102 -21.64 -7.49 8.73
N ASN A 103 -21.73 -6.47 7.86
CA ASN A 103 -20.76 -6.27 6.77
C ASN A 103 -19.34 -6.01 7.29
N LEU A 104 -19.17 -5.27 8.40
CA LEU A 104 -17.86 -5.04 9.01
C LEU A 104 -17.26 -6.33 9.59
N ASP A 105 -18.07 -7.15 10.25
CA ASP A 105 -17.62 -8.42 10.81
C ASP A 105 -17.32 -9.45 9.70
N GLU A 106 -18.10 -9.48 8.62
CA GLU A 106 -17.79 -10.27 7.41
C GLU A 106 -16.46 -9.84 6.76
N THR A 107 -16.21 -8.53 6.62
CA THR A 107 -14.95 -8.02 6.06
C THR A 107 -13.74 -8.28 6.97
N ARG A 108 -13.92 -8.25 8.29
CA ARG A 108 -12.89 -8.67 9.27
C ARG A 108 -12.53 -10.14 9.11
N LEU A 109 -13.52 -11.05 9.11
CA LEU A 109 -13.29 -12.48 8.92
C LEU A 109 -12.61 -12.78 7.56
N ALA A 110 -12.99 -12.06 6.50
CA ALA A 110 -12.34 -12.18 5.20
C ALA A 110 -10.88 -11.68 5.20
N LEU A 111 -10.55 -10.64 5.97
CA LEU A 111 -9.18 -10.15 6.15
C LEU A 111 -8.34 -11.11 7.00
N GLU A 112 -8.88 -11.64 8.09
CA GLU A 112 -8.22 -12.67 8.91
C GLU A 112 -7.90 -13.93 8.08
N ALA A 113 -8.86 -14.41 7.28
CA ALA A 113 -8.64 -15.54 6.37
C ALA A 113 -7.52 -15.26 5.35
N ARG A 114 -7.42 -14.02 4.83
CA ARG A 114 -6.34 -13.60 3.94
C ARG A 114 -4.99 -13.52 4.66
N ASN A 115 -4.92 -12.97 5.87
CA ASN A 115 -3.70 -12.93 6.68
C ASN A 115 -3.19 -14.35 6.97
N ASN A 116 -4.06 -15.25 7.43
CA ASN A 116 -3.74 -16.67 7.66
C ASN A 116 -3.22 -17.38 6.39
N SER A 117 -3.68 -16.97 5.20
CA SER A 117 -3.16 -17.49 3.92
C SER A 117 -1.79 -16.89 3.55
N LEU A 118 -1.56 -15.63 3.88
CA LEU A 118 -0.33 -14.90 3.62
C LEU A 118 0.81 -15.38 4.55
N GLU A 119 0.52 -15.63 5.82
CA GLU A 119 1.47 -16.24 6.78
C GLU A 119 1.93 -17.63 6.31
N LYS A 120 1.00 -18.47 5.83
CA LYS A 120 1.34 -19.79 5.26
C LYS A 120 2.20 -19.67 4.00
N LEU A 121 1.97 -18.67 3.15
CA LEU A 121 2.81 -18.41 1.99
C LEU A 121 4.20 -17.90 2.40
N GLN A 122 4.31 -17.01 3.38
CA GLN A 122 5.58 -16.55 3.93
C GLN A 122 6.39 -17.71 4.51
N GLN A 123 5.76 -18.59 5.30
CA GLN A 123 6.39 -19.79 5.84
C GLN A 123 6.89 -20.73 4.73
N SER A 124 6.08 -20.95 3.68
CA SER A 124 6.50 -21.77 2.53
C SER A 124 7.64 -21.13 1.71
N VAL A 125 7.73 -19.80 1.65
CA VAL A 125 8.86 -19.09 1.03
C VAL A 125 10.12 -19.28 1.86
N LEU A 126 10.06 -19.09 3.19
CA LEU A 126 11.21 -19.31 4.09
C LEU A 126 11.74 -20.75 4.01
N GLU A 127 10.85 -21.75 3.94
CA GLU A 127 11.23 -23.16 3.74
C GLU A 127 11.95 -23.38 2.40
N LYS A 128 11.48 -22.75 1.33
CA LYS A 128 12.12 -22.82 0.00
C LYS A 128 13.46 -22.09 -0.05
N GLU A 129 13.60 -20.95 0.64
CA GLU A 129 14.87 -20.22 0.79
C GLU A 129 15.90 -21.08 1.53
N GLN A 130 15.54 -21.72 2.64
CA GLN A 130 16.42 -22.65 3.35
C GLN A 130 16.81 -23.88 2.51
N LEU A 131 15.91 -24.38 1.66
CA LEU A 131 16.23 -25.46 0.72
C LEU A 131 17.19 -24.98 -0.38
N LEU A 132 17.00 -23.78 -0.92
CA LEU A 132 17.91 -23.16 -1.89
C LEU A 132 19.30 -22.94 -1.30
N GLU A 133 19.41 -22.45 -0.07
CA GLU A 133 20.69 -22.27 0.63
C GLU A 133 21.43 -23.61 0.82
N LYS A 134 20.72 -24.67 1.23
CA LYS A 134 21.27 -26.04 1.32
C LYS A 134 21.76 -26.56 -0.04
N VAL A 135 20.99 -26.33 -1.11
CA VAL A 135 21.38 -26.73 -2.47
C VAL A 135 22.61 -25.95 -2.93
N GLN A 136 22.65 -24.63 -2.73
CA GLN A 136 23.80 -23.79 -3.05
C GLN A 136 25.07 -24.23 -2.29
N GLY A 137 24.97 -24.50 -0.98
CA GLY A 137 26.09 -25.02 -0.20
C GLY A 137 26.58 -26.40 -0.69
N SER A 138 25.66 -27.28 -1.10
CA SER A 138 26.01 -28.57 -1.69
C SER A 138 26.72 -28.44 -3.05
N LEU A 139 26.27 -27.49 -3.87
CA LEU A 139 26.86 -27.17 -5.18
C LEU A 139 28.26 -26.60 -5.01
N GLN A 140 28.45 -25.61 -4.12
CA GLN A 140 29.76 -25.05 -3.82
C GLN A 140 30.74 -26.14 -3.35
N SER A 141 30.31 -27.02 -2.44
CA SER A 141 31.15 -28.16 -2.00
C SER A 141 31.52 -29.11 -3.15
N ALA A 142 30.63 -29.31 -4.12
CA ALA A 142 30.91 -30.13 -5.31
C ALA A 142 31.87 -29.41 -6.28
N GLU A 143 31.73 -28.09 -6.45
CA GLU A 143 32.65 -27.28 -7.26
C GLU A 143 34.05 -27.21 -6.64
N ASP A 144 34.17 -27.01 -5.33
CA ASP A 144 35.45 -27.00 -4.61
C ASP A 144 36.17 -28.35 -4.77
N LYS A 145 35.44 -29.47 -4.65
CA LYS A 145 35.97 -30.83 -4.93
C LYS A 145 36.43 -30.97 -6.39
N ARG A 146 35.64 -30.48 -7.36
CA ARG A 146 35.99 -30.48 -8.78
C ARG A 146 37.27 -29.68 -9.02
N MET A 147 37.41 -28.50 -8.41
CA MET A 147 38.60 -27.65 -8.52
C MET A 147 39.83 -28.30 -7.88
N SER A 148 39.69 -28.98 -6.73
CA SER A 148 40.77 -29.77 -6.13
C SER A 148 41.25 -30.86 -7.10
N ILE A 149 40.32 -31.67 -7.64
CA ILE A 149 40.65 -32.74 -8.59
C ILE A 149 41.31 -32.19 -9.87
N ILE A 150 40.83 -31.06 -10.40
CA ILE A 150 41.44 -30.41 -11.58
C ILE A 150 42.86 -29.93 -11.27
N SER A 151 43.10 -29.32 -10.10
CA SER A 151 44.44 -28.85 -9.73
C SER A 151 45.42 -30.01 -9.50
N GLU A 152 44.98 -31.10 -8.86
CA GLU A 152 45.76 -32.33 -8.72
C GLU A 152 46.10 -32.97 -10.07
N LEU A 153 45.13 -33.05 -10.99
CA LEU A 153 45.33 -33.61 -12.32
C LEU A 153 46.30 -32.75 -13.13
N THR A 154 46.15 -31.42 -13.05
CA THR A 154 47.05 -30.46 -13.70
C THR A 154 48.47 -30.60 -13.17
N ALA A 155 48.66 -30.74 -11.84
CA ALA A 155 49.97 -30.97 -11.23
C ALA A 155 50.58 -32.33 -11.63
N LYS A 156 49.77 -33.39 -11.80
CA LYS A 156 50.23 -34.68 -12.33
C LYS A 156 50.69 -34.58 -13.78
N HIS A 157 49.91 -33.93 -14.65
CA HIS A 157 50.28 -33.71 -16.06
C HIS A 157 51.54 -32.84 -16.18
N GLN A 158 51.68 -31.79 -15.38
CA GLN A 158 52.86 -30.94 -15.37
C GLN A 158 54.13 -31.75 -15.03
N LYS A 159 54.10 -32.58 -13.99
CA LYS A 159 55.22 -33.49 -13.64
C LYS A 159 55.53 -34.51 -14.74
N GLN A 160 54.52 -35.01 -15.44
CA GLN A 160 54.73 -35.92 -16.58
C GLN A 160 55.39 -35.19 -17.77
N LEU A 161 54.99 -33.96 -18.07
CA LEU A 161 55.62 -33.14 -19.11
C LEU A 161 57.09 -32.83 -18.77
N GLU A 162 57.38 -32.45 -17.51
CA GLU A 162 58.75 -32.23 -17.03
C GLU A 162 59.61 -33.52 -17.15
N SER A 163 59.06 -34.68 -16.77
CA SER A 163 59.75 -35.97 -16.91
C SER A 163 60.01 -36.34 -18.37
N LEU A 164 59.06 -36.10 -19.28
CA LEU A 164 59.24 -36.37 -20.71
C LEU A 164 60.22 -35.40 -21.36
N GLN A 165 60.22 -34.13 -20.96
CA GLN A 165 61.21 -33.13 -21.39
C GLN A 165 62.63 -33.52 -20.94
N ALA A 166 62.79 -34.01 -19.71
CA ALA A 166 64.07 -34.50 -19.21
C ALA A 166 64.60 -35.70 -20.01
N GLN A 167 63.75 -36.70 -20.28
CA GLN A 167 64.10 -37.86 -21.13
C GLN A 167 64.46 -37.44 -22.56
N LEU A 168 63.72 -36.50 -23.14
CA LEU A 168 63.97 -36.01 -24.50
C LEU A 168 65.29 -35.22 -24.58
N ALA A 169 65.63 -34.47 -23.53
CA ALA A 169 66.94 -33.82 -23.38
C ALA A 169 68.07 -34.84 -23.25
N GLU A 170 67.91 -35.89 -22.44
CA GLU A 170 68.88 -36.99 -22.30
C GLU A 170 69.15 -37.70 -23.63
N VAL A 171 68.10 -38.16 -24.32
CA VAL A 171 68.20 -38.80 -25.65
C VAL A 171 68.82 -37.84 -26.68
N SER A 172 68.54 -36.53 -26.60
CA SER A 172 69.19 -35.55 -27.49
C SER A 172 70.70 -35.42 -27.23
N ALA A 173 71.14 -35.49 -25.97
CA ALA A 173 72.54 -35.46 -25.59
C ALA A 173 73.28 -36.75 -25.99
N GLU A 174 72.64 -37.91 -25.83
CA GLU A 174 73.15 -39.19 -26.35
C GLU A 174 73.29 -39.16 -27.87
N ARG A 175 72.29 -38.62 -28.59
CA ARG A 175 72.34 -38.45 -30.03
C ARG A 175 73.48 -37.52 -30.47
N MET A 176 73.77 -36.45 -29.74
CA MET A 176 74.94 -35.60 -30.04
C MET A 176 76.25 -36.37 -29.86
N LYS A 177 76.45 -37.08 -28.73
CA LYS A 177 77.62 -37.94 -28.52
C LYS A 177 77.78 -38.98 -29.63
N ALA A 178 76.68 -39.64 -30.04
CA ALA A 178 76.69 -40.59 -31.14
C ALA A 178 77.11 -39.92 -32.46
N SER A 179 76.60 -38.71 -32.76
CA SER A 179 77.01 -37.93 -33.93
C SER A 179 78.50 -37.57 -33.90
N GLU A 180 79.05 -37.19 -32.75
CA GLU A 180 80.47 -36.91 -32.56
C GLU A 180 81.32 -38.18 -32.81
N THR A 181 80.91 -39.34 -32.31
CA THR A 181 81.61 -40.61 -32.58
C THR A 181 81.55 -41.01 -34.05
N ILE A 182 80.43 -40.77 -34.75
CA ILE A 182 80.30 -41.04 -36.19
C ILE A 182 81.24 -40.11 -36.99
N GLN A 183 81.31 -38.82 -36.65
CA GLN A 183 82.24 -37.89 -37.29
C GLN A 183 83.71 -38.29 -37.08
N SER A 184 84.06 -38.74 -35.87
CA SER A 184 85.40 -39.27 -35.58
C SER A 184 85.72 -40.53 -36.42
N LEU A 185 84.80 -41.47 -36.55
CA LEU A 185 84.99 -42.68 -37.36
C LEU A 185 85.05 -42.36 -38.86
N GLN A 186 84.28 -41.38 -39.35
CA GLN A 186 84.34 -40.91 -40.74
C GLN A 186 85.72 -40.32 -41.07
N ALA A 187 86.33 -39.56 -40.16
CA ALA A 187 87.69 -39.04 -40.37
C ALA A 187 88.73 -40.17 -40.49
N VAL A 188 88.65 -41.20 -39.63
CA VAL A 188 89.53 -42.37 -39.70
C VAL A 188 89.33 -43.18 -40.98
N LEU A 189 88.09 -43.30 -41.49
CA LEU A 189 87.83 -43.93 -42.79
C LEU A 189 88.51 -43.14 -43.93
N THR A 190 88.40 -41.81 -43.95
CA THR A 190 89.07 -41.00 -44.98
C THR A 190 90.59 -41.08 -44.93
N GLU A 191 91.19 -41.26 -43.75
CA GLU A 191 92.62 -41.54 -43.59
C GLU A 191 92.98 -42.91 -44.21
N LYS A 192 92.21 -43.96 -43.92
CA LYS A 192 92.46 -45.32 -44.43
C LYS A 192 92.25 -45.46 -45.93
N ASP A 193 91.25 -44.78 -46.50
CA ASP A 193 91.07 -44.74 -47.95
C ASP A 193 92.26 -44.08 -48.67
N SER A 194 92.93 -43.11 -48.02
CA SER A 194 94.14 -42.48 -48.57
C SER A 194 95.37 -43.40 -48.55
N GLU A 195 95.56 -44.21 -47.49
CA GLU A 195 96.61 -45.22 -47.42
C GLU A 195 96.47 -46.29 -48.51
N ILE A 196 95.24 -46.70 -48.82
CA ILE A 196 94.96 -47.70 -49.88
C ILE A 196 95.36 -47.15 -51.25
N ALA A 197 95.05 -45.89 -51.54
CA ALA A 197 95.40 -45.26 -52.82
C ALA A 197 96.93 -45.19 -53.06
N GLU A 198 97.74 -45.01 -52.01
CA GLU A 198 99.20 -45.07 -52.12
C GLU A 198 99.71 -46.49 -52.45
N ILE A 199 99.09 -47.53 -51.87
CA ILE A 199 99.45 -48.93 -52.11
C ILE A 199 99.12 -49.36 -53.55
N GLU A 200 97.96 -48.97 -54.07
CA GLU A 200 97.55 -49.28 -55.45
C GLU A 200 98.53 -48.66 -56.48
N ALA A 201 98.94 -47.40 -56.25
CA ALA A 201 99.91 -46.71 -57.08
C ALA A 201 101.26 -47.44 -57.14
N ALA A 202 101.73 -48.01 -56.02
CA ALA A 202 102.96 -48.78 -55.96
C ALA A 202 102.89 -50.09 -56.78
N SER A 203 101.82 -50.88 -56.62
CA SER A 203 101.65 -52.17 -57.34
C SER A 203 101.59 -52.01 -58.86
N THR A 204 100.99 -50.91 -59.33
CA THR A 204 100.81 -50.62 -60.76
C THR A 204 102.17 -50.39 -61.46
N GLY A 205 103.16 -49.91 -60.72
CA GLY A 205 104.53 -49.69 -61.22
C GLY A 205 105.33 -50.98 -61.46
N GLU A 206 105.08 -52.05 -60.69
CA GLU A 206 105.78 -53.33 -60.89
C GLU A 206 105.25 -54.11 -62.09
N ALA A 207 103.92 -54.10 -62.29
CA ALA A 207 103.26 -54.75 -63.42
C ALA A 207 103.72 -54.24 -64.80
N ALA A 208 104.24 -53.00 -64.87
CA ALA A 208 104.81 -52.42 -66.09
C ALA A 208 106.18 -53.02 -66.45
N ARG A 209 107.03 -53.37 -65.47
CA ARG A 209 108.39 -53.90 -65.71
C ARG A 209 108.36 -55.31 -66.28
N LEU A 210 107.48 -56.17 -65.76
CA LEU A 210 107.34 -57.56 -66.20
C LEU A 210 106.85 -57.71 -67.65
N ARG A 211 106.26 -56.66 -68.23
CA ARG A 211 105.73 -56.69 -69.60
C ARG A 211 106.81 -56.43 -70.66
N ALA A 212 107.94 -55.83 -70.28
CA ALA A 212 109.02 -55.49 -71.22
C ALA A 212 109.91 -56.70 -71.56
N SER A 213 110.15 -57.60 -70.60
CA SER A 213 111.01 -58.80 -70.80
C SER A 213 110.38 -59.90 -71.67
N LEU A 214 109.07 -59.82 -71.92
CA LEU A 214 108.33 -60.88 -72.64
C LEU A 214 108.42 -60.77 -74.18
N GLU A 215 108.70 -59.58 -74.72
CA GLU A 215 108.77 -59.37 -76.18
C GLU A 215 110.17 -59.66 -76.76
N GLU A 216 111.23 -59.70 -75.95
CA GLU A 216 112.59 -60.04 -76.38
C GLU A 216 112.67 -61.52 -76.86
N VAL A 217 112.02 -62.43 -76.13
CA VAL A 217 112.02 -63.89 -76.38
C VAL A 217 111.28 -64.28 -77.68
N LYS A 218 110.40 -63.42 -78.21
CA LYS A 218 109.65 -63.69 -79.45
C LYS A 218 110.51 -63.61 -80.72
N GLY A 219 111.62 -62.87 -80.70
CA GLY A 219 112.41 -62.60 -81.91
C GLY A 219 113.16 -63.83 -82.45
N GLU A 220 113.65 -64.68 -81.56
CA GLU A 220 114.56 -65.79 -81.93
C GLU A 220 113.83 -66.97 -82.60
N LEU A 221 112.54 -67.16 -82.31
CA LEU A 221 111.74 -68.30 -82.80
C LEU A 221 111.45 -68.24 -84.32
N ALA A 222 111.58 -67.07 -84.94
CA ALA A 222 111.18 -66.87 -86.34
C ALA A 222 112.20 -67.42 -87.36
N HIS A 223 113.50 -67.46 -87.01
CA HIS A 223 114.57 -67.74 -87.97
C HIS A 223 114.68 -69.24 -88.37
N LEU A 224 114.33 -70.16 -87.47
CA LEU A 224 114.49 -71.61 -87.67
C LEU A 224 113.44 -72.26 -88.59
N LYS A 225 112.41 -71.50 -89.00
CA LYS A 225 111.24 -72.06 -89.70
C LYS A 225 111.38 -72.12 -91.23
N ASP A 226 112.26 -71.31 -91.83
CA ASP A 226 112.25 -71.04 -93.29
C ASP A 226 113.08 -72.04 -94.13
N GLU A 227 114.05 -72.74 -93.51
CA GLU A 227 114.91 -73.72 -94.20
C GLU A 227 114.17 -75.03 -94.53
N HIS A 228 113.28 -75.51 -93.64
CA HIS A 228 112.63 -76.81 -93.78
C HIS A 228 111.51 -76.87 -94.85
N GLU A 229 111.18 -75.76 -95.52
CA GLU A 229 110.01 -75.70 -96.40
C GLU A 229 110.26 -75.93 -97.89
N LYS A 230 111.53 -76.07 -98.31
CA LYS A 230 111.89 -76.19 -99.74
C LYS A 230 111.90 -77.64 -100.27
N GLU A 231 112.25 -78.64 -99.46
CA GLU A 231 112.32 -80.05 -99.92
C GLU A 231 110.96 -80.73 -100.04
N ARG A 232 109.95 -80.33 -99.25
CA ARG A 232 108.63 -80.98 -99.18
C ARG A 232 107.79 -80.83 -100.46
N ARG A 233 107.92 -79.70 -101.16
CA ARG A 233 107.00 -79.27 -102.24
C ARG A 233 107.12 -80.05 -103.55
N SER A 234 108.16 -80.85 -103.76
CA SER A 234 108.40 -81.59 -105.01
C SER A 234 107.67 -82.94 -105.08
N TRP A 235 107.35 -83.56 -103.95
CA TRP A 235 106.76 -84.90 -103.88
C TRP A 235 105.23 -84.92 -103.79
N GLU A 236 104.60 -83.86 -103.27
CA GLU A 236 103.14 -83.80 -103.07
C GLU A 236 102.37 -83.65 -104.41
N ALA A 237 102.95 -82.94 -105.40
CA ALA A 237 102.24 -82.51 -106.61
C ALA A 237 101.72 -83.63 -107.54
N THR A 238 102.27 -84.84 -107.49
CA THR A 238 101.86 -85.96 -108.35
C THR A 238 100.79 -86.88 -107.73
N SER A 239 100.61 -86.82 -106.40
CA SER A 239 99.69 -87.69 -105.65
C SER A 239 98.27 -87.10 -105.59
N GLU A 240 98.15 -85.77 -105.50
CA GLU A 240 96.90 -85.04 -105.32
C GLU A 240 95.90 -85.17 -106.50
N SER A 241 96.41 -85.29 -107.73
CA SER A 241 95.60 -85.26 -108.97
C SER A 241 94.61 -86.43 -109.09
N LEU A 242 94.95 -87.60 -108.55
CA LEU A 242 94.09 -88.78 -108.57
C LEU A 242 93.10 -88.83 -107.38
N ARG A 243 93.44 -88.19 -106.25
CA ARG A 243 92.61 -88.13 -105.04
C ARG A 243 91.36 -87.26 -105.24
N SER A 244 91.55 -86.09 -105.86
CA SER A 244 90.52 -85.05 -106.03
C SER A 244 89.24 -85.51 -106.76
N LYS A 245 89.30 -86.51 -107.64
CA LYS A 245 88.13 -86.97 -108.44
C LYS A 245 87.17 -87.90 -107.70
N LEU A 246 87.65 -88.61 -106.67
CA LEU A 246 86.81 -89.50 -105.86
C LEU A 246 86.04 -88.69 -104.81
N GLU A 247 86.79 -87.85 -104.11
CA GLU A 247 86.37 -87.03 -102.97
C GLU A 247 85.22 -86.05 -103.29
N ALA A 248 85.11 -85.61 -104.56
CA ALA A 248 84.04 -84.72 -105.01
C ALA A 248 82.64 -85.36 -104.97
N SER A 249 82.54 -86.69 -105.09
CA SER A 249 81.24 -87.40 -105.13
C SER A 249 80.69 -87.70 -103.73
N GLU A 250 81.55 -88.09 -102.79
CA GLU A 250 81.17 -88.44 -101.41
C GLU A 250 80.81 -87.18 -100.59
N ASN A 251 81.51 -86.06 -100.83
CA ASN A 251 81.24 -84.76 -100.20
C ASN A 251 79.86 -84.16 -100.54
N ALA A 252 79.19 -84.61 -101.60
CA ALA A 252 77.85 -84.13 -101.95
C ALA A 252 76.76 -84.77 -101.06
N CYS A 253 76.93 -86.04 -100.68
CA CYS A 253 75.97 -86.77 -99.86
C CYS A 253 76.04 -86.32 -98.39
N LEU A 254 77.25 -86.26 -97.82
CA LEU A 254 77.49 -85.88 -96.42
C LEU A 254 76.94 -84.50 -96.04
N LYS A 255 76.96 -83.52 -96.97
CA LYS A 255 76.44 -82.17 -96.71
C LYS A 255 74.93 -82.15 -96.47
N SER A 256 74.17 -82.95 -97.21
CA SER A 256 72.71 -83.03 -97.06
C SER A 256 72.29 -83.64 -95.72
N GLU A 257 73.00 -84.67 -95.25
CA GLU A 257 72.74 -85.26 -93.92
C GLU A 257 73.09 -84.31 -92.77
N ILE A 258 74.21 -83.57 -92.87
CA ILE A 258 74.61 -82.58 -91.85
C ILE A 258 73.61 -81.42 -91.75
N GLU A 259 73.05 -80.95 -92.86
CA GLU A 259 72.02 -79.91 -92.86
C GLU A 259 70.70 -80.41 -92.24
N SER A 260 70.28 -81.62 -92.57
CA SER A 260 69.10 -82.26 -91.95
C SER A 260 69.27 -82.43 -90.43
N ALA A 261 70.45 -82.89 -89.98
CA ALA A 261 70.76 -83.05 -88.55
C ALA A 261 70.76 -81.71 -87.78
N LYS A 262 71.26 -80.62 -88.39
CA LYS A 262 71.25 -79.28 -87.79
C LYS A 262 69.82 -78.76 -87.59
N VAL A 263 68.96 -78.85 -88.61
CA VAL A 263 67.56 -78.41 -88.52
C VAL A 263 66.81 -79.20 -87.44
N LYS A 264 67.07 -80.51 -87.34
CA LYS A 264 66.48 -81.35 -86.29
C LYS A 264 66.94 -80.93 -84.89
N SER A 265 68.24 -80.71 -84.68
CA SER A 265 68.79 -80.25 -83.39
C SER A 265 68.27 -78.87 -82.98
N GLN A 266 68.06 -77.97 -83.95
CA GLN A 266 67.46 -76.64 -83.72
C GLN A 266 66.02 -76.77 -83.21
N LEU A 267 65.20 -77.58 -83.87
CA LEU A 267 63.80 -77.82 -83.49
C LEU A 267 63.67 -78.55 -82.14
N GLU A 268 64.60 -79.45 -81.80
CA GLU A 268 64.63 -80.12 -80.49
C GLU A 268 64.96 -79.15 -79.34
N LEU A 269 65.83 -78.15 -79.57
CA LEU A 269 66.11 -77.06 -78.62
C LEU A 269 64.90 -76.11 -78.48
N GLU A 270 64.25 -75.75 -79.58
CA GLU A 270 63.02 -74.95 -79.56
C GLU A 270 61.89 -75.67 -78.81
N LEU A 271 61.71 -76.98 -79.04
CA LEU A 271 60.70 -77.77 -78.33
C LEU A 271 61.03 -77.93 -76.83
N SER A 272 62.31 -78.07 -76.46
CA SER A 272 62.76 -78.10 -75.07
C SER A 272 62.51 -76.77 -74.34
N THR A 273 62.84 -75.63 -74.98
CA THR A 273 62.61 -74.29 -74.41
C THR A 273 61.12 -73.96 -74.31
N GLN A 274 60.30 -74.34 -75.29
CA GLN A 274 58.85 -74.22 -75.21
C GLN A 274 58.26 -75.09 -74.07
N ASN A 275 58.74 -76.33 -73.89
CA ASN A 275 58.30 -77.18 -72.77
C ASN A 275 58.66 -76.58 -71.40
N GLN A 276 59.86 -76.01 -71.24
CA GLN A 276 60.26 -75.33 -70.00
C GLN A 276 59.39 -74.09 -69.74
N LEU A 277 59.11 -73.29 -70.78
CA LEU A 277 58.21 -72.14 -70.67
C LEU A 277 56.80 -72.57 -70.26
N LEU A 278 56.29 -73.65 -70.85
CA LEU A 278 54.96 -74.20 -70.56
C LEU A 278 54.88 -74.75 -69.13
N GLN A 279 55.88 -75.50 -68.65
CA GLN A 279 55.98 -75.92 -67.24
C GLN A 279 56.04 -74.73 -66.28
N THR A 280 56.76 -73.66 -66.64
CA THR A 280 56.83 -72.44 -65.83
C THR A 280 55.45 -71.77 -65.75
N LYS A 281 54.74 -71.69 -66.88
CA LYS A 281 53.36 -71.15 -66.93
C LYS A 281 52.36 -72.00 -66.17
N ASP A 282 52.50 -73.33 -66.16
CA ASP A 282 51.69 -74.22 -65.34
C ASP A 282 51.98 -74.01 -63.83
N SER A 283 53.23 -73.80 -63.43
CA SER A 283 53.55 -73.45 -62.04
C SER A 283 53.01 -72.08 -61.62
N ASP A 284 53.11 -71.07 -62.49
CA ASP A 284 52.52 -69.73 -62.27
C ASP A 284 50.98 -69.83 -62.12
N LEU A 285 50.33 -70.61 -63.00
CA LEU A 285 48.88 -70.84 -62.98
C LEU A 285 48.43 -71.54 -61.69
N MET A 286 49.21 -72.52 -61.21
CA MET A 286 48.91 -73.23 -59.96
C MET A 286 49.09 -72.33 -58.74
N ALA A 287 50.12 -71.49 -58.70
CA ALA A 287 50.31 -70.49 -57.65
C ALA A 287 49.15 -69.46 -57.64
N ALA A 288 48.75 -68.96 -58.82
CA ALA A 288 47.62 -68.04 -58.94
C ALA A 288 46.29 -68.67 -58.48
N LYS A 289 46.03 -69.94 -58.80
CA LYS A 289 44.84 -70.69 -58.31
C LYS A 289 44.84 -70.86 -56.79
N GLN A 290 46.00 -71.12 -56.18
CA GLN A 290 46.12 -71.22 -54.73
C GLN A 290 45.84 -69.86 -54.05
N GLU A 291 46.36 -68.76 -54.60
CA GLU A 291 46.13 -67.42 -54.07
C GLU A 291 44.66 -66.97 -54.23
N ILE A 292 44.01 -67.27 -55.36
CA ILE A 292 42.56 -67.06 -55.52
C ILE A 292 41.78 -67.82 -54.44
N SER A 293 42.10 -69.10 -54.22
CA SER A 293 41.44 -69.93 -53.20
C SER A 293 41.64 -69.38 -51.78
N ARG A 294 42.82 -68.80 -51.49
CA ARG A 294 43.12 -68.12 -50.21
C ARG A 294 42.26 -66.87 -50.04
N LEU A 295 42.20 -66.02 -51.07
CA LEU A 295 41.43 -64.78 -51.05
C LEU A 295 39.91 -65.04 -50.96
N GLU A 296 39.39 -66.07 -51.63
CA GLU A 296 37.97 -66.47 -51.52
C GLU A 296 37.59 -66.92 -50.10
N SER A 297 38.49 -67.66 -49.44
CA SER A 297 38.36 -68.05 -48.03
C SER A 297 38.37 -66.83 -47.09
N GLU A 298 39.32 -65.92 -47.27
CA GLU A 298 39.45 -64.69 -46.49
C GLU A 298 38.24 -63.76 -46.67
N PHE A 299 37.75 -63.62 -47.91
CA PHE A 299 36.56 -62.82 -48.22
C PHE A 299 35.28 -63.43 -47.62
N SER A 300 35.17 -64.76 -47.62
CA SER A 300 34.07 -65.49 -46.98
C SER A 300 34.10 -65.30 -45.45
N ALA A 301 35.28 -65.42 -44.83
CA ALA A 301 35.48 -65.17 -43.40
C ALA A 301 35.19 -63.70 -43.02
N TYR A 302 35.58 -62.74 -43.86
CA TYR A 302 35.25 -61.33 -43.69
C TYR A 302 33.74 -61.10 -43.75
N LYS A 303 33.04 -61.69 -44.74
CA LYS A 303 31.58 -61.56 -44.92
C LYS A 303 30.81 -62.09 -43.71
N VAL A 304 31.22 -63.22 -43.14
CA VAL A 304 30.64 -63.76 -41.89
C VAL A 304 30.89 -62.81 -40.72
N ARG A 305 32.13 -62.30 -40.57
CA ARG A 305 32.50 -61.40 -39.47
C ARG A 305 31.76 -60.05 -39.54
N ALA A 306 31.56 -59.52 -40.76
CA ALA A 306 30.77 -58.31 -41.00
C ALA A 306 29.28 -58.53 -40.66
N HIS A 307 28.68 -59.65 -41.08
CA HIS A 307 27.29 -59.98 -40.73
C HIS A 307 27.08 -60.13 -39.22
N ALA A 308 28.02 -60.78 -38.52
CA ALA A 308 27.98 -60.93 -37.06
C ALA A 308 28.10 -59.59 -36.33
N LEU A 309 28.97 -58.68 -36.81
CA LEU A 309 29.07 -57.31 -36.28
C LEU A 309 27.77 -56.52 -36.50
N LEU A 310 27.14 -56.66 -37.67
CA LEU A 310 25.89 -55.98 -37.99
C LEU A 310 24.74 -56.48 -37.11
N GLN A 311 24.56 -57.80 -37.00
CA GLN A 311 23.59 -58.40 -36.07
C GLN A 311 23.82 -57.99 -34.62
N LYS A 312 25.09 -57.92 -34.17
CA LYS A 312 25.42 -57.45 -32.82
C LYS A 312 25.00 -55.99 -32.63
N LYS A 313 25.24 -55.12 -33.63
CA LYS A 313 24.81 -53.71 -33.58
C LYS A 313 23.30 -53.54 -33.62
N ASP A 314 22.59 -54.34 -34.41
CA ASP A 314 21.12 -54.36 -34.41
C ASP A 314 20.54 -54.85 -33.08
N ALA A 315 21.19 -55.82 -32.43
CA ALA A 315 20.82 -56.30 -31.09
C ALA A 315 21.12 -55.24 -30.01
N GLU A 316 22.29 -54.60 -30.05
CA GLU A 316 22.66 -53.48 -29.17
C GLU A 316 21.68 -52.30 -29.32
N LEU A 317 21.29 -51.94 -30.56
CA LEU A 317 20.30 -50.88 -30.83
C LEU A 317 18.90 -51.23 -30.32
N LYS A 318 18.47 -52.50 -30.48
CA LYS A 318 17.19 -52.96 -29.93
C LYS A 318 17.21 -52.95 -28.40
N ALA A 319 18.29 -53.43 -27.78
CA ALA A 319 18.47 -53.41 -26.33
C ALA A 319 18.51 -51.97 -25.77
N ALA A 320 19.16 -51.04 -26.46
CA ALA A 320 19.19 -49.63 -26.08
C ALA A 320 17.81 -48.97 -26.17
N LYS A 321 17.01 -49.28 -27.21
CA LYS A 321 15.63 -48.78 -27.35
C LYS A 321 14.64 -49.48 -26.42
N SER A 322 14.88 -50.73 -26.05
CA SER A 322 14.05 -51.46 -25.08
C SER A 322 14.48 -51.23 -23.64
N SER A 323 15.58 -50.49 -23.41
CA SER A 323 16.10 -50.14 -22.09
C SER A 323 15.02 -49.45 -21.28
N ASP A 324 14.70 -49.99 -20.10
CA ASP A 324 13.58 -49.48 -19.31
C ASP A 324 13.82 -48.03 -18.85
N LEU A 325 15.08 -47.62 -18.64
CA LEU A 325 15.48 -46.23 -18.42
C LEU A 325 15.04 -45.27 -19.55
N VAL A 326 15.06 -45.71 -20.81
CA VAL A 326 14.61 -44.86 -21.93
C VAL A 326 13.10 -44.70 -21.90
N LYS A 327 12.36 -45.76 -21.55
CA LYS A 327 10.89 -45.70 -21.38
C LYS A 327 10.51 -44.85 -20.18
N GLU A 328 11.20 -45.01 -19.04
CA GLU A 328 11.02 -44.20 -17.84
C GLU A 328 11.25 -42.72 -18.13
N HIS A 329 12.28 -42.37 -18.92
CA HIS A 329 12.49 -40.99 -19.37
C HIS A 329 11.42 -40.51 -20.36
N GLU A 330 10.99 -41.33 -21.32
CA GLU A 330 9.89 -41.00 -22.24
C GLU A 330 8.54 -40.82 -21.51
N GLU A 331 8.30 -41.56 -20.43
CA GLU A 331 7.10 -41.43 -19.60
C GLU A 331 7.19 -40.23 -18.65
N ALA A 332 8.34 -39.97 -18.03
CA ALA A 332 8.58 -38.79 -17.22
C ALA A 332 8.46 -37.49 -18.05
N ILE A 333 8.95 -37.48 -19.30
CA ILE A 333 8.74 -36.36 -20.23
C ILE A 333 7.25 -36.18 -20.54
N ARG A 334 6.52 -37.27 -20.80
CA ARG A 334 5.08 -37.23 -21.13
C ARG A 334 4.21 -36.76 -19.95
N GLU A 335 4.56 -37.14 -18.72
CA GLU A 335 3.88 -36.65 -17.51
C GLU A 335 4.20 -35.17 -17.29
N ALA A 336 5.46 -34.74 -17.45
CA ALA A 336 5.85 -33.33 -17.36
C ALA A 336 5.18 -32.46 -18.45
N GLU A 337 5.06 -32.95 -19.69
CA GLU A 337 4.30 -32.27 -20.76
C GLU A 337 2.83 -32.07 -20.40
N LYS A 338 2.22 -33.07 -19.75
CA LYS A 338 0.83 -33.04 -19.28
C LYS A 338 0.65 -32.09 -18.08
N GLU A 339 1.59 -32.06 -17.14
CA GLU A 339 1.61 -31.09 -16.03
C GLU A 339 1.76 -29.65 -16.56
N VAL A 340 2.66 -29.42 -17.51
CA VAL A 340 2.82 -28.11 -18.18
C VAL A 340 1.54 -27.70 -18.92
N ALA A 341 0.88 -28.63 -19.63
CA ALA A 341 -0.39 -28.35 -20.29
C ALA A 341 -1.52 -27.99 -19.29
N ALA A 342 -1.58 -28.67 -18.14
CA ALA A 342 -2.53 -28.34 -17.08
C ALA A 342 -2.25 -26.95 -16.47
N ALA A 343 -0.99 -26.65 -16.13
CA ALA A 343 -0.58 -25.36 -15.59
C ALA A 343 -0.84 -24.20 -16.56
N LEU A 344 -0.66 -24.40 -17.88
CA LEU A 344 -1.02 -23.42 -18.90
C LEU A 344 -2.54 -23.19 -18.96
N ALA A 345 -3.36 -24.24 -18.87
CA ALA A 345 -4.81 -24.11 -18.85
C ALA A 345 -5.32 -23.38 -17.59
N GLU A 346 -4.72 -23.64 -16.42
CA GLU A 346 -5.03 -22.90 -15.18
C GLU A 346 -4.62 -21.42 -15.28
N ARG A 347 -3.43 -21.14 -15.84
CA ARG A 347 -2.97 -19.76 -16.10
C ARG A 347 -3.93 -19.02 -17.02
N ASP A 348 -4.34 -19.64 -18.12
CA ASP A 348 -5.20 -19.00 -19.13
C ASP A 348 -6.61 -18.74 -18.57
N LYS A 349 -7.12 -19.65 -17.72
CA LYS A 349 -8.34 -19.40 -16.94
C LYS A 349 -8.16 -18.22 -15.98
N ALA A 350 -7.09 -18.18 -15.19
CA ALA A 350 -6.84 -17.08 -14.26
C ALA A 350 -6.70 -15.72 -14.97
N ILE A 351 -6.10 -15.69 -16.16
CA ILE A 351 -6.06 -14.49 -17.03
C ILE A 351 -7.48 -14.08 -17.45
N HIS A 352 -8.33 -15.02 -17.87
CA HIS A 352 -9.71 -14.72 -18.24
C HIS A 352 -10.53 -14.20 -17.06
N ASP A 353 -10.43 -14.83 -15.89
CA ASP A 353 -11.13 -14.42 -14.66
C ASP A 353 -10.70 -12.99 -14.24
N LEU A 354 -9.41 -12.65 -14.37
CA LEU A 354 -8.88 -11.30 -14.12
C LEU A 354 -9.39 -10.27 -15.15
N GLN A 355 -9.47 -10.63 -16.44
CA GLN A 355 -10.02 -9.76 -17.48
C GLN A 355 -11.51 -9.48 -17.26
N GLU A 356 -12.28 -10.49 -16.82
CA GLU A 356 -13.70 -10.30 -16.50
C GLU A 356 -13.88 -9.40 -15.27
N ALA A 357 -13.09 -9.62 -14.21
CA ALA A 357 -13.08 -8.75 -13.03
C ALA A 357 -12.69 -7.30 -13.38
N GLN A 358 -11.70 -7.11 -14.26
CA GLN A 358 -11.32 -5.79 -14.76
C GLN A 358 -12.47 -5.11 -15.51
N SER A 359 -13.16 -5.82 -16.41
CA SER A 359 -14.33 -5.28 -17.13
C SER A 359 -15.43 -4.83 -16.17
N ARG A 360 -15.79 -5.67 -15.20
CA ARG A 360 -16.81 -5.34 -14.18
C ARG A 360 -16.43 -4.09 -13.39
N HIS A 361 -15.15 -3.95 -13.01
CA HIS A 361 -14.69 -2.75 -12.32
C HIS A 361 -14.67 -1.49 -13.21
N CYS A 362 -14.39 -1.62 -14.51
CA CYS A 362 -14.57 -0.51 -15.46
C CYS A 362 -16.03 -0.07 -15.53
N ASP A 363 -16.98 -1.00 -15.69
CA ASP A 363 -18.43 -0.71 -15.71
C ASP A 363 -18.89 -0.04 -14.40
N GLU A 364 -18.40 -0.50 -13.25
CA GLU A 364 -18.67 0.14 -11.95
C GLU A 364 -18.08 1.55 -11.85
N ILE A 365 -16.91 1.82 -12.43
CA ILE A 365 -16.30 3.16 -12.44
C ILE A 365 -17.12 4.09 -13.33
N GLU A 366 -17.48 3.65 -14.55
CA GLU A 366 -18.31 4.45 -15.45
C GLU A 366 -19.67 4.82 -14.83
N THR A 367 -20.32 3.87 -14.14
CA THR A 367 -21.58 4.17 -13.42
C THR A 367 -21.40 5.12 -12.24
N ARG A 368 -20.26 5.05 -11.51
CA ARG A 368 -19.91 6.01 -10.45
C ARG A 368 -19.64 7.41 -11.03
N ASP A 369 -18.90 7.51 -12.12
CA ASP A 369 -18.59 8.78 -12.79
C ASP A 369 -19.84 9.45 -13.35
N MET A 370 -20.75 8.67 -13.96
CA MET A 370 -22.08 9.16 -14.37
C MET A 370 -22.88 9.71 -13.17
N ALA A 371 -22.90 9.00 -12.04
CA ALA A 371 -23.59 9.45 -10.84
C ALA A 371 -22.97 10.71 -10.22
N LEU A 372 -21.64 10.84 -10.25
CA LEU A 372 -20.90 12.03 -9.83
C LEU A 372 -21.23 13.23 -10.72
N ALA A 373 -21.17 13.10 -12.05
CA ALA A 373 -21.52 14.17 -12.98
C ALA A 373 -22.95 14.68 -12.77
N ASP A 374 -23.89 13.78 -12.48
CA ASP A 374 -25.29 14.12 -12.18
C ASP A 374 -25.44 14.81 -10.81
N ALA A 375 -24.62 14.44 -9.82
CA ALA A 375 -24.55 15.12 -8.52
C ALA A 375 -23.93 16.52 -8.63
N GLU A 376 -22.84 16.69 -9.37
CA GLU A 376 -22.23 17.99 -9.67
C GLU A 376 -23.20 18.93 -10.38
N LYS A 377 -23.97 18.41 -11.35
CA LYS A 377 -25.01 19.16 -12.06
C LYS A 377 -26.13 19.62 -11.11
N LYS A 378 -26.53 18.78 -10.16
CA LYS A 378 -27.49 19.16 -9.10
C LYS A 378 -26.90 20.23 -8.18
N LEU A 379 -25.65 20.07 -7.73
CA LEU A 379 -24.95 21.04 -6.88
C LEU A 379 -24.80 22.40 -7.57
N LYS A 380 -24.41 22.42 -8.85
CA LYS A 380 -24.30 23.64 -9.67
C LYS A 380 -25.66 24.35 -9.83
N ASN A 381 -26.76 23.61 -9.89
CA ASN A 381 -28.10 24.18 -9.89
C ASN A 381 -28.52 24.75 -8.51
N VAL A 382 -28.13 24.09 -7.41
CA VAL A 382 -28.36 24.61 -6.04
C VAL A 382 -27.54 25.88 -5.79
N MET A 383 -26.27 25.90 -6.22
CA MET A 383 -25.39 27.07 -6.12
C MET A 383 -25.97 28.27 -6.86
N LYS A 384 -26.40 28.11 -8.12
CA LYS A 384 -27.12 29.17 -8.86
C LYS A 384 -28.38 29.68 -8.16
N LYS A 385 -29.13 28.81 -7.49
CA LYS A 385 -30.28 29.21 -6.67
C LYS A 385 -29.84 30.03 -5.46
N LEU A 386 -28.80 29.59 -4.75
CA LEU A 386 -28.22 30.31 -3.61
C LEU A 386 -27.71 31.69 -4.02
N ASP A 387 -27.03 31.80 -5.16
CA ASP A 387 -26.57 33.09 -5.73
C ASP A 387 -27.75 34.02 -6.00
N SER A 388 -28.83 33.50 -6.62
CA SER A 388 -30.04 34.29 -6.89
C SER A 388 -30.76 34.74 -5.61
N VAL A 389 -30.85 33.89 -4.59
CA VAL A 389 -31.44 34.24 -3.29
C VAL A 389 -30.57 35.26 -2.54
N SER A 390 -29.24 35.12 -2.61
CA SER A 390 -28.29 36.05 -2.00
C SER A 390 -28.36 37.42 -2.68
N SER A 391 -28.45 37.47 -4.00
CA SER A 391 -28.64 38.71 -4.76
C SER A 391 -29.98 39.39 -4.44
N ASN A 392 -31.06 38.61 -4.35
CA ASN A 392 -32.37 39.12 -3.93
C ASN A 392 -32.30 39.68 -2.50
N PHE A 393 -31.69 38.95 -1.55
CA PHE A 393 -31.53 39.41 -0.17
C PHE A 393 -30.69 40.70 -0.06
N ILE A 394 -29.62 40.84 -0.85
CA ILE A 394 -28.81 42.07 -0.90
C ILE A 394 -29.65 43.24 -1.43
N THR A 395 -30.34 43.08 -2.55
CA THR A 395 -31.17 44.15 -3.13
C THR A 395 -32.36 44.52 -2.24
N GLU A 396 -32.96 43.55 -1.55
CA GLU A 396 -33.99 43.80 -0.55
C GLU A 396 -33.41 44.59 0.64
N LYS A 397 -32.26 44.16 1.18
CA LYS A 397 -31.55 44.87 2.26
C LYS A 397 -31.24 46.32 1.88
N GLU A 398 -30.67 46.56 0.69
CA GLU A 398 -30.39 47.91 0.17
C GLU A 398 -31.67 48.76 0.07
N SER A 399 -32.80 48.14 -0.31
CA SER A 399 -34.10 48.82 -0.34
C SER A 399 -34.60 49.20 1.05
N TRP A 400 -34.43 48.33 2.05
CA TRP A 400 -34.77 48.61 3.44
C TRP A 400 -33.88 49.71 4.03
N GLU A 401 -32.56 49.67 3.80
CA GLU A 401 -31.62 50.71 4.23
C GLU A 401 -31.97 52.08 3.60
N LYS A 402 -32.30 52.12 2.31
CA LYS A 402 -32.75 53.34 1.62
C LYS A 402 -34.08 53.87 2.17
N ASN A 403 -35.04 52.98 2.44
CA ASN A 403 -36.33 53.35 3.04
C ASN A 403 -36.13 53.91 4.46
N MET A 404 -35.27 53.28 5.27
CA MET A 404 -34.94 53.75 6.62
C MET A 404 -34.30 55.14 6.57
N ALA A 405 -33.27 55.35 5.74
CA ALA A 405 -32.65 56.64 5.56
C ALA A 405 -33.64 57.73 5.08
N SER A 406 -34.58 57.37 4.20
CA SER A 406 -35.65 58.29 3.76
C SER A 406 -36.64 58.63 4.89
N VAL A 407 -36.91 57.70 5.81
CA VAL A 407 -37.77 57.93 6.98
C VAL A 407 -37.04 58.80 8.00
N GLU A 408 -35.77 58.52 8.29
CA GLU A 408 -34.91 59.33 9.14
C GLU A 408 -34.80 60.77 8.62
N GLU A 409 -34.59 60.96 7.32
CA GLU A 409 -34.51 62.29 6.70
C GLU A 409 -35.84 63.05 6.77
N ASN A 410 -36.97 62.38 6.51
CA ASN A 410 -38.29 62.99 6.65
C ASN A 410 -38.58 63.41 8.11
N TRP A 411 -38.17 62.60 9.10
CA TRP A 411 -38.26 62.97 10.51
C TRP A 411 -37.29 64.10 10.88
N ARG A 412 -36.06 64.14 10.33
CA ARG A 412 -35.12 65.24 10.51
C ARG A 412 -35.72 66.57 10.04
N LEU A 413 -36.21 66.60 8.80
CA LEU A 413 -36.87 67.76 8.19
C LEU A 413 -38.12 68.19 8.97
N LYS A 414 -38.91 67.23 9.47
CA LYS A 414 -40.09 67.52 10.30
C LYS A 414 -39.72 68.12 11.66
N CYS A 415 -38.66 67.61 12.30
CA CYS A 415 -38.12 68.17 13.53
C CYS A 415 -37.52 69.58 13.32
N GLU A 416 -36.84 69.82 12.19
CA GLU A 416 -36.35 71.15 11.80
C GLU A 416 -37.50 72.12 11.52
N SER A 417 -38.55 71.68 10.82
CA SER A 417 -39.75 72.48 10.58
C SER A 417 -40.49 72.84 11.88
N LEU A 418 -40.65 71.89 12.80
CA LEU A 418 -41.23 72.14 14.13
C LEU A 418 -40.37 73.09 14.97
N LYS A 419 -39.03 72.98 14.92
CA LYS A 419 -38.12 73.95 15.55
C LYS A 419 -38.26 75.35 14.95
N ALA A 420 -38.38 75.46 13.61
CA ALA A 420 -38.57 76.75 12.94
C ALA A 420 -39.93 77.39 13.30
N GLN A 421 -41.01 76.61 13.37
CA GLN A 421 -42.32 77.10 13.81
C GLN A 421 -42.32 77.53 15.29
N SER A 422 -41.67 76.74 16.16
CA SER A 422 -41.49 77.07 17.58
C SER A 422 -40.70 78.37 17.78
N ASN A 423 -39.49 78.43 17.23
CA ASN A 423 -38.59 79.56 17.45
C ASN A 423 -39.06 80.85 16.74
N GLY A 424 -39.80 80.75 15.64
CA GLY A 424 -40.32 81.93 14.95
C GLY A 424 -41.51 82.59 15.64
N HIS A 425 -42.44 81.82 16.22
CA HIS A 425 -43.65 82.38 16.84
C HIS A 425 -43.48 82.62 18.34
N VAL A 426 -42.86 81.69 19.07
CA VAL A 426 -42.84 81.72 20.54
C VAL A 426 -41.85 82.77 21.05
N ASP A 427 -40.68 82.90 20.43
CA ASP A 427 -39.65 83.87 20.86
C ASP A 427 -40.09 85.32 20.56
N ASP A 428 -40.61 85.59 19.35
CA ASP A 428 -41.17 86.91 18.99
C ASP A 428 -42.37 87.30 19.88
N GLU A 429 -43.27 86.35 20.17
CA GLU A 429 -44.44 86.61 21.03
C GLU A 429 -44.04 86.79 22.50
N LEU A 430 -43.10 86.00 23.03
CA LEU A 430 -42.54 86.20 24.36
C LEU A 430 -41.81 87.54 24.47
N GLN A 431 -40.97 87.88 23.48
CA GLN A 431 -40.19 89.13 23.47
C GLN A 431 -41.10 90.36 23.34
N LYS A 432 -42.18 90.28 22.54
CA LYS A 432 -43.23 91.30 22.48
C LYS A 432 -43.97 91.43 23.81
N ASN A 433 -44.42 90.32 24.40
CA ASN A 433 -45.13 90.33 25.68
C ASN A 433 -44.26 90.89 26.82
N LEU A 434 -42.95 90.57 26.83
CA LEU A 434 -41.99 91.07 27.80
C LEU A 434 -41.74 92.57 27.60
N GLY A 435 -41.68 93.05 26.35
CA GLY A 435 -41.66 94.47 26.02
C GLY A 435 -42.93 95.22 26.50
N GLU A 436 -44.12 94.69 26.21
CA GLU A 436 -45.39 95.26 26.67
C GLU A 436 -45.52 95.27 28.20
N LEU A 437 -45.06 94.21 28.87
CA LEU A 437 -45.06 94.12 30.34
C LEU A 437 -44.08 95.13 30.96
N THR A 438 -42.90 95.31 30.36
CA THR A 438 -41.93 96.34 30.77
C THR A 438 -42.53 97.74 30.63
N LEU A 439 -43.24 98.01 29.53
CA LEU A 439 -43.88 99.31 29.27
C LEU A 439 -45.07 99.57 30.24
N LYS A 440 -45.83 98.52 30.60
CA LYS A 440 -46.85 98.58 31.66
C LYS A 440 -46.23 98.81 33.04
N TYR A 441 -45.09 98.19 33.34
CA TYR A 441 -44.35 98.39 34.59
C TYR A 441 -43.83 99.82 34.71
N GLU A 442 -43.21 100.37 33.66
CA GLU A 442 -42.75 101.76 33.67
C GLU A 442 -43.92 102.76 33.82
N LYS A 443 -45.06 102.54 33.15
CA LYS A 443 -46.29 103.34 33.40
C LYS A 443 -46.78 103.23 34.84
N LEU A 444 -46.84 102.03 35.41
CA LEU A 444 -47.27 101.83 36.80
C LEU A 444 -46.28 102.47 37.79
N LYS A 445 -45.00 102.55 37.42
CA LYS A 445 -43.91 103.19 38.17
C LYS A 445 -43.95 104.72 38.04
N GLU A 446 -44.33 105.26 36.89
CA GLU A 446 -44.66 106.68 36.69
C GLU A 446 -45.93 107.06 37.49
N GLU A 447 -46.97 106.23 37.46
CA GLU A 447 -48.17 106.39 38.31
C GLU A 447 -47.81 106.32 39.79
N HIS A 448 -46.99 105.35 40.22
CA HIS A 448 -46.48 105.29 41.59
C HIS A 448 -45.61 106.50 41.95
N GLN A 449 -44.84 107.05 40.99
CA GLN A 449 -44.10 108.28 41.23
C GLN A 449 -45.06 109.46 41.34
N SER A 450 -46.10 109.56 40.51
CA SER A 450 -47.13 110.59 40.64
C SER A 450 -47.91 110.49 41.95
N PHE A 451 -48.25 109.27 42.39
CA PHE A 451 -48.84 109.02 43.71
C PHE A 451 -47.87 109.35 44.84
N ARG A 452 -46.56 109.09 44.69
CA ARG A 452 -45.53 109.59 45.62
C ARG A 452 -45.50 111.11 45.60
N ASP A 453 -45.35 111.79 44.46
CA ASP A 453 -45.32 113.25 44.37
C ASP A 453 -46.62 113.92 44.87
N ILE A 454 -47.77 113.23 44.80
CA ILE A 454 -49.03 113.67 45.41
C ILE A 454 -49.02 113.41 46.91
N ALA A 455 -48.59 112.23 47.37
CA ALA A 455 -48.47 111.90 48.78
C ALA A 455 -47.43 112.77 49.47
N ASP A 456 -46.30 113.07 48.82
CA ASP A 456 -45.22 113.93 49.29
C ASP A 456 -45.68 115.40 49.31
N ARG A 457 -46.43 115.89 48.32
CA ARG A 457 -47.11 117.21 48.44
C ARG A 457 -48.16 117.23 49.55
N MET A 458 -48.90 116.15 49.74
CA MET A 458 -49.89 116.03 50.81
C MET A 458 -49.20 115.91 52.18
N ILE A 459 -48.03 115.26 52.24
CA ILE A 459 -47.14 115.22 53.39
C ILE A 459 -46.55 116.60 53.61
N GLU A 460 -46.10 117.35 52.61
CA GLU A 460 -45.63 118.74 52.74
C GLU A 460 -46.75 119.70 53.18
N ASP A 461 -47.98 119.53 52.69
CA ASP A 461 -49.17 120.25 53.17
C ASP A 461 -49.45 119.87 54.63
N LYS A 462 -49.41 118.56 54.94
CA LYS A 462 -49.55 118.04 56.30
C LYS A 462 -48.35 118.30 57.19
N GLU A 463 -47.18 118.63 56.67
CA GLU A 463 -45.95 119.00 57.38
C GLU A 463 -45.87 120.51 57.55
N ARG A 464 -46.50 121.30 56.68
CA ARG A 464 -46.82 122.70 56.96
C ARG A 464 -47.92 122.79 58.01
N GLU A 465 -48.94 121.93 57.95
CA GLU A 465 -49.97 121.82 58.99
C GLU A 465 -49.39 121.24 60.28
N ILE A 466 -48.54 120.21 60.22
CA ILE A 466 -47.80 119.64 61.36
C ILE A 466 -46.72 120.60 61.83
N ALA A 467 -46.13 121.49 61.03
CA ALA A 467 -45.21 122.53 61.52
C ALA A 467 -45.96 123.67 62.21
N LYS A 468 -47.22 123.92 61.80
CA LYS A 468 -48.16 124.81 62.50
C LYS A 468 -48.58 124.18 63.82
N LEU A 469 -49.03 122.92 63.77
CA LEU A 469 -49.38 122.12 64.93
C LEU A 469 -48.17 121.82 65.82
N LEU A 470 -46.93 121.70 65.33
CA LEU A 470 -45.65 121.57 66.08
C LEU A 470 -45.02 122.91 66.42
N LYS A 471 -45.65 124.03 66.02
CA LYS A 471 -45.45 125.31 66.70
C LYS A 471 -46.36 125.30 67.92
N GLU A 472 -47.65 125.07 67.71
CA GLU A 472 -48.67 124.87 68.75
C GLU A 472 -48.38 123.68 69.69
N ASN A 473 -47.57 122.70 69.27
CA ASN A 473 -47.17 121.49 70.01
C ASN A 473 -45.67 121.52 70.39
N ARG A 474 -44.87 122.49 69.91
CA ARG A 474 -43.71 122.95 70.70
C ARG A 474 -44.18 123.72 71.92
N ASP A 475 -45.29 124.44 71.78
CA ASP A 475 -45.98 125.14 72.87
C ASP A 475 -46.73 124.17 73.81
N LEU A 476 -47.05 122.94 73.37
CA LEU A 476 -47.74 121.90 74.20
C LEU A 476 -46.91 120.65 74.57
N HIS A 477 -45.81 120.33 73.88
CA HIS A 477 -44.92 119.20 74.20
C HIS A 477 -43.48 119.64 74.55
N HIS A 478 -43.36 120.78 75.22
CA HIS A 478 -42.51 120.88 76.43
C HIS A 478 -43.07 119.97 77.57
N SER A 479 -43.59 118.79 77.24
CA SER A 479 -44.38 117.90 78.09
C SER A 479 -44.42 116.50 77.47
N LEU A 480 -43.29 115.81 77.59
CA LEU A 480 -43.07 114.39 77.27
C LEU A 480 -43.16 114.01 75.78
N GLU A 481 -42.43 113.04 75.23
CA GLU A 481 -41.07 112.51 75.40
C GLU A 481 -40.98 111.25 74.50
N ALA A 482 -39.83 111.06 73.86
CA ALA A 482 -39.22 109.77 73.51
C ALA A 482 -39.98 108.65 72.71
N LYS A 483 -39.72 108.62 71.38
CA LYS A 483 -38.93 107.58 70.64
C LYS A 483 -39.47 106.13 70.43
N PRO A 484 -38.95 105.35 69.42
CA PRO A 484 -39.84 104.62 68.50
C PRO A 484 -39.39 103.23 67.92
N ALA A 485 -40.27 102.61 67.11
CA ALA A 485 -40.04 101.94 65.78
C ALA A 485 -39.19 100.63 65.57
N VAL A 486 -39.33 100.10 64.32
CA VAL A 486 -38.44 99.16 63.53
C VAL A 486 -38.73 97.63 63.66
N SER A 487 -38.33 96.74 62.72
CA SER A 487 -38.82 96.40 61.35
C SER A 487 -38.11 95.10 60.79
N ASN A 488 -38.62 94.47 59.70
CA ASN A 488 -37.87 93.66 58.68
C ASN A 488 -37.22 92.29 59.13
N ILE A 489 -36.67 91.33 58.33
CA ILE A 489 -36.55 91.01 56.86
C ILE A 489 -36.19 89.50 56.60
N ASP A 490 -36.52 88.92 55.41
CA ASP A 490 -35.92 87.72 54.71
C ASP A 490 -35.83 86.29 55.37
N ARG A 491 -35.53 85.13 54.71
CA ARG A 491 -35.65 84.55 53.32
C ARG A 491 -35.02 83.10 53.30
N GLN A 492 -35.21 82.33 52.21
CA GLN A 492 -34.53 81.04 51.83
C GLN A 492 -34.90 79.75 52.61
N SER A 493 -34.71 78.50 52.14
CA SER A 493 -34.64 77.84 50.80
C SER A 493 -34.56 76.30 51.03
N GLN A 494 -35.07 75.44 50.14
CA GLN A 494 -34.97 73.96 50.28
C GLN A 494 -35.14 73.22 48.94
N GLU A 495 -34.23 72.30 48.56
CA GLU A 495 -34.50 71.12 47.69
C GLU A 495 -33.25 70.21 47.47
N PRO A 496 -33.41 68.87 47.28
CA PRO A 496 -32.31 67.99 46.85
C PRO A 496 -32.64 66.77 45.92
N VAL A 497 -31.59 66.18 45.31
CA VAL A 497 -31.41 64.78 44.79
C VAL A 497 -32.05 64.32 43.45
N LYS A 498 -31.25 63.72 42.53
CA LYS A 498 -31.32 62.28 42.11
C LYS A 498 -30.31 61.81 41.04
N ASP A 499 -29.78 60.60 41.25
CA ASP A 499 -28.93 59.79 40.35
C ASP A 499 -29.73 58.65 39.67
N SER A 500 -29.31 58.19 38.48
CA SER A 500 -29.92 57.01 37.82
C SER A 500 -29.02 56.20 36.86
N MET A 501 -27.69 56.19 37.03
CA MET A 501 -26.75 55.69 36.00
C MET A 501 -25.91 54.43 36.33
N SER A 502 -26.25 53.65 37.38
CA SER A 502 -25.38 52.55 37.87
C SER A 502 -25.87 51.10 37.63
N VAL A 503 -27.09 50.87 37.14
CA VAL A 503 -27.70 49.52 37.10
C VAL A 503 -27.30 48.75 35.85
N GLU A 504 -27.39 49.36 34.66
CA GLU A 504 -27.18 48.70 33.36
C GLU A 504 -25.74 48.16 33.17
N LEU A 505 -24.75 48.82 33.77
CA LEU A 505 -23.35 48.38 33.75
C LEU A 505 -23.12 47.07 34.54
N ALA A 506 -23.91 46.81 35.58
CA ALA A 506 -23.78 45.59 36.38
C ALA A 506 -24.31 44.36 35.62
N GLU A 507 -25.41 44.50 34.88
CA GLU A 507 -26.03 43.40 34.14
C GLU A 507 -25.16 42.89 32.99
N GLN A 508 -24.50 43.79 32.24
CA GLN A 508 -23.57 43.42 31.18
C GLN A 508 -22.36 42.63 31.71
N GLN A 509 -21.87 42.97 32.91
CA GLN A 509 -20.73 42.29 33.52
C GLN A 509 -21.08 40.87 34.00
N ILE A 510 -22.30 40.66 34.49
CA ILE A 510 -22.81 39.33 34.89
C ILE A 510 -22.90 38.39 33.67
N LEU A 511 -23.43 38.87 32.54
CA LEU A 511 -23.56 38.07 31.30
C LEU A 511 -22.19 37.63 30.74
N LEU A 512 -21.18 38.49 30.81
CA LEU A 512 -19.84 38.17 30.34
C LEU A 512 -19.18 37.06 31.19
N LEU A 513 -19.32 37.14 32.51
CA LEU A 513 -18.80 36.14 33.44
C LEU A 513 -19.50 34.78 33.29
N ALA A 514 -20.83 34.77 33.13
CA ALA A 514 -21.59 33.55 32.88
C ALA A 514 -21.14 32.83 31.59
N ARG A 515 -20.86 33.59 30.50
CA ARG A 515 -20.34 33.02 29.25
C ARG A 515 -18.94 32.41 29.42
N GLN A 516 -18.04 33.08 30.14
CA GLN A 516 -16.71 32.54 30.43
C GLN A 516 -16.77 31.29 31.32
N GLN A 517 -17.73 31.21 32.24
CA GLN A 517 -17.89 30.04 33.10
C GLN A 517 -18.39 28.83 32.30
N ALA A 518 -19.40 29.02 31.43
CA ALA A 518 -19.89 27.95 30.55
C ALA A 518 -18.76 27.38 29.64
N GLN A 519 -17.87 28.23 29.12
CA GLN A 519 -16.74 27.78 28.31
C GLN A 519 -15.74 26.93 29.12
N ARG A 520 -15.39 27.34 30.34
CA ARG A 520 -14.50 26.54 31.21
C ARG A 520 -15.13 25.21 31.61
N GLU A 521 -16.43 25.19 31.87
CA GLU A 521 -17.18 23.96 32.20
C GLU A 521 -17.24 23.01 30.99
N GLU A 522 -17.35 23.53 29.77
CA GLU A 522 -17.28 22.73 28.55
C GLU A 522 -15.87 22.15 28.30
N GLU A 523 -14.81 22.94 28.45
CA GLU A 523 -13.41 22.47 28.36
C GLU A 523 -13.08 21.40 29.41
N LEU A 524 -13.56 21.55 30.65
CA LEU A 524 -13.45 20.55 31.71
C LEU A 524 -14.22 19.27 31.35
N ALA A 525 -15.45 19.38 30.83
CA ALA A 525 -16.24 18.23 30.42
C ALA A 525 -15.62 17.48 29.22
N GLN A 526 -15.02 18.19 28.26
CA GLN A 526 -14.26 17.59 27.16
C GLN A 526 -13.02 16.85 27.70
N SER A 527 -12.26 17.47 28.60
CA SER A 527 -11.09 16.87 29.23
C SER A 527 -11.44 15.61 30.03
N GLN A 528 -12.53 15.63 30.79
CA GLN A 528 -13.03 14.47 31.55
C GLN A 528 -13.44 13.31 30.63
N ARG A 529 -14.11 13.59 29.50
CA ARG A 529 -14.45 12.57 28.49
C ARG A 529 -13.19 11.93 27.89
N HIS A 530 -12.16 12.74 27.61
CA HIS A 530 -10.90 12.23 27.05
C HIS A 530 -10.14 11.36 28.06
N ILE A 531 -10.09 11.76 29.34
CA ILE A 531 -9.51 10.95 30.42
C ILE A 531 -10.23 9.61 30.55
N LEU A 532 -11.57 9.58 30.53
CA LEU A 532 -12.34 8.34 30.60
C LEU A 532 -12.09 7.42 29.39
N ALA A 533 -11.96 7.98 28.18
CA ALA A 533 -11.62 7.20 26.98
C ALA A 533 -10.22 6.57 27.09
N LEU A 534 -9.21 7.34 27.51
CA LEU A 534 -7.85 6.83 27.73
C LEU A 534 -7.80 5.78 28.85
N GLN A 535 -8.61 5.91 29.90
CA GLN A 535 -8.71 4.90 30.96
C GLN A 535 -9.30 3.58 30.43
N GLN A 536 -10.32 3.64 29.56
CA GLN A 536 -10.88 2.45 28.92
C GLN A 536 -9.85 1.77 28.00
N GLU A 537 -9.13 2.55 27.20
CA GLU A 537 -8.05 2.05 26.33
C GLU A 537 -6.92 1.38 27.14
N ILE A 538 -6.50 1.96 28.27
CA ILE A 538 -5.51 1.35 29.17
C ILE A 538 -6.05 0.04 29.77
N GLU A 539 -7.30 -0.01 30.22
CA GLU A 539 -7.89 -1.25 30.74
C GLU A 539 -8.01 -2.35 29.65
N GLU A 540 -8.28 -1.99 28.40
CA GLU A 540 -8.31 -2.92 27.27
C GLU A 540 -6.91 -3.47 26.97
N LEU A 541 -5.90 -2.59 26.85
CA LEU A 541 -4.49 -2.98 26.69
C LEU A 541 -3.97 -3.82 27.87
N GLU A 542 -4.40 -3.57 29.11
CA GLU A 542 -4.08 -4.43 30.25
C GLU A 542 -4.71 -5.82 30.15
N ARG A 543 -5.94 -5.94 29.64
CA ARG A 543 -6.58 -7.25 29.41
C ARG A 543 -5.88 -8.02 28.29
N GLU A 544 -5.50 -7.33 27.20
CA GLU A 544 -4.75 -7.92 26.10
C GLU A 544 -3.37 -8.41 26.56
N ASN A 545 -2.61 -7.60 27.32
CA ASN A 545 -1.32 -8.03 27.87
C ASN A 545 -1.46 -9.25 28.79
N ARG A 546 -2.47 -9.29 29.68
CA ARG A 546 -2.73 -10.48 30.51
C ARG A 546 -3.09 -11.73 29.70
N LEU A 547 -3.70 -11.56 28.51
CA LEU A 547 -3.98 -12.67 27.59
C LEU A 547 -2.71 -13.10 26.86
N HIS A 548 -1.87 -12.17 26.42
CA HIS A 548 -0.55 -12.45 25.84
C HIS A 548 0.36 -13.18 26.84
N ASP A 549 0.41 -12.77 28.11
CA ASP A 549 1.16 -13.46 29.17
C ASP A 549 0.69 -14.92 29.33
N GLN A 550 -0.62 -15.16 29.28
CA GLN A 550 -1.20 -16.52 29.36
C GLN A 550 -0.87 -17.36 28.11
N GLN A 551 -0.94 -16.77 26.92
CA GLN A 551 -0.55 -17.42 25.67
C GLN A 551 0.95 -17.72 25.64
N GLU A 552 1.80 -16.79 26.07
CA GLU A 552 3.25 -16.98 26.15
C GLU A 552 3.61 -18.07 27.17
N ALA A 553 2.93 -18.11 28.32
CA ALA A 553 3.08 -19.18 29.30
C ALA A 553 2.69 -20.55 28.71
N MET A 554 1.56 -20.63 28.01
CA MET A 554 1.10 -21.86 27.34
C MET A 554 2.07 -22.32 26.24
N LEU A 555 2.52 -21.40 25.38
CA LEU A 555 3.51 -21.68 24.33
C LEU A 555 4.86 -22.10 24.92
N LYS A 556 5.30 -21.50 26.02
CA LYS A 556 6.50 -21.94 26.78
C LYS A 556 6.33 -23.35 27.35
N THR A 557 5.14 -23.74 27.83
CA THR A 557 4.90 -25.11 28.29
C THR A 557 4.86 -26.11 27.13
N GLU A 558 4.20 -25.78 26.03
CA GLU A 558 4.17 -26.64 24.84
C GLU A 558 5.54 -26.79 24.18
N PHE A 559 6.32 -25.70 24.07
CA PHE A 559 7.69 -25.76 23.59
C PHE A 559 8.57 -26.69 24.46
N ARG A 560 8.47 -26.57 25.80
CA ARG A 560 9.16 -27.48 26.72
C ARG A 560 8.69 -28.94 26.56
N ASN A 561 7.41 -29.18 26.31
CA ASN A 561 6.86 -30.52 26.07
C ASN A 561 7.40 -31.11 24.75
N MET A 562 7.43 -30.32 23.68
CA MET A 562 8.02 -30.73 22.39
C MET A 562 9.51 -31.00 22.50
N GLU A 563 10.29 -30.15 23.20
CA GLU A 563 11.71 -30.41 23.46
C GLU A 563 11.93 -31.73 24.23
N ARG A 564 11.10 -32.01 25.25
CA ARG A 564 11.15 -33.30 25.99
C ARG A 564 10.82 -34.46 25.05
N SER A 565 9.81 -34.33 24.19
CA SER A 565 9.42 -35.36 23.21
C SER A 565 10.55 -35.67 22.23
N GLN A 566 11.13 -34.63 21.61
CA GLN A 566 12.23 -34.78 20.66
C GLN A 566 13.47 -35.42 21.31
N LYS A 567 13.79 -35.03 22.56
CA LYS A 567 14.87 -35.66 23.32
C LYS A 567 14.56 -37.13 23.69
N ARG A 568 13.28 -37.52 23.84
CA ARG A 568 12.86 -38.92 24.05
C ARG A 568 13.00 -39.78 22.80
N GLU A 569 12.72 -39.24 21.61
CA GLU A 569 12.87 -39.97 20.34
C GLU A 569 14.31 -40.37 20.04
N GLY A 570 15.29 -39.62 20.55
CA GLY A 570 16.72 -39.91 20.40
C GLY A 570 17.30 -40.95 21.38
N ILE A 571 16.50 -41.52 22.28
CA ILE A 571 16.98 -42.49 23.29
C ILE A 571 17.06 -43.89 22.70
N ASP A 572 18.20 -44.58 22.90
CA ASP A 572 18.24 -46.03 22.67
C ASP A 572 17.35 -46.75 23.70
N MET A 573 16.20 -47.22 23.22
CA MET A 573 15.24 -48.00 24.00
C MET A 573 15.83 -49.31 24.54
N THR A 574 16.91 -49.83 23.94
CA THR A 574 17.65 -51.00 24.43
C THR A 574 18.42 -50.65 25.71
N TYR A 575 19.13 -49.53 25.71
CA TYR A 575 19.81 -49.01 26.89
C TYR A 575 18.81 -48.67 28.00
N LEU A 576 17.74 -47.92 27.70
CA LEU A 576 16.70 -47.60 28.67
C LEU A 576 16.06 -48.85 29.27
N LYS A 577 15.71 -49.85 28.44
CA LYS A 577 15.19 -51.14 28.90
C LYS A 577 16.16 -51.82 29.87
N ASN A 578 17.46 -51.84 29.58
CA ASN A 578 18.46 -52.46 30.45
C ASN A 578 18.64 -51.71 31.78
N VAL A 579 18.53 -50.38 31.79
CA VAL A 579 18.54 -49.57 33.02
C VAL A 579 17.31 -49.83 33.87
N ILE A 580 16.11 -49.90 33.26
CA ILE A 580 14.86 -50.25 33.96
C ILE A 580 14.89 -51.69 34.48
N LEU A 581 15.42 -52.64 33.69
CA LEU A 581 15.55 -54.04 34.11
C LEU A 581 16.43 -54.14 35.36
N LYS A 582 17.59 -53.47 35.36
CA LYS A 582 18.46 -53.38 36.54
C LYS A 582 17.79 -52.72 37.73
N LEU A 583 17.05 -51.62 37.53
CA LEU A 583 16.30 -50.96 38.61
C LEU A 583 15.29 -51.91 39.27
N LEU A 584 14.62 -52.76 38.49
CA LEU A 584 13.69 -53.78 38.98
C LEU A 584 14.39 -55.00 39.61
N GLU A 585 15.57 -55.37 39.12
CA GLU A 585 16.36 -56.51 39.63
C GLU A 585 17.13 -56.20 40.92
N THR A 586 17.68 -54.98 41.07
CA THR A 586 18.51 -54.59 42.22
C THR A 586 17.79 -53.71 43.24
N GLY A 587 16.72 -53.01 42.85
CA GLY A 587 16.02 -52.06 43.72
C GLY A 587 16.82 -50.78 44.04
N GLU A 588 17.89 -50.47 43.29
CA GLU A 588 18.77 -49.32 43.51
C GLU A 588 18.15 -47.98 43.04
N VAL A 589 16.97 -47.64 43.56
CA VAL A 589 16.18 -46.45 43.20
C VAL A 589 17.02 -45.18 43.26
N GLY A 590 17.80 -44.97 44.32
CA GLY A 590 18.61 -43.76 44.52
C GLY A 590 19.70 -43.52 43.47
N ALA A 591 20.15 -44.56 42.77
CA ALA A 591 21.19 -44.47 41.73
C ALA A 591 20.61 -44.51 40.31
N LEU A 592 19.60 -45.35 40.07
CA LEU A 592 19.07 -45.60 38.72
C LEU A 592 17.85 -44.75 38.37
N LEU A 593 17.03 -44.31 39.35
CA LEU A 593 15.89 -43.42 39.08
C LEU A 593 16.31 -42.05 38.51
N PRO A 594 17.38 -41.38 39.01
CA PRO A 594 17.87 -40.14 38.39
C PRO A 594 18.34 -40.34 36.94
N VAL A 595 18.91 -41.51 36.61
CA VAL A 595 19.32 -41.86 35.25
C VAL A 595 18.09 -42.04 34.35
N VAL A 596 17.06 -42.75 34.82
CA VAL A 596 15.78 -42.90 34.10
C VAL A 596 15.10 -41.54 33.89
N GLY A 597 15.03 -40.69 34.92
CA GLY A 597 14.46 -39.35 34.83
C GLY A 597 15.24 -38.42 33.89
N THR A 598 16.57 -38.55 33.84
CA THR A 598 17.40 -37.79 32.90
C THR A 598 17.23 -38.29 31.46
N LEU A 599 17.16 -39.60 31.24
CA LEU A 599 16.86 -40.17 29.92
C LEU A 599 15.48 -39.72 29.46
N LEU A 600 14.43 -40.03 30.23
CA LEU A 600 13.04 -39.69 29.89
C LEU A 600 12.67 -38.21 30.06
N GLN A 601 13.64 -37.34 30.38
CA GLN A 601 13.43 -35.89 30.51
C GLN A 601 12.20 -35.54 31.38
N PHE A 602 12.10 -36.19 32.54
CA PHE A 602 11.05 -35.89 33.52
C PHE A 602 11.25 -34.49 34.11
N SER A 603 10.14 -33.81 34.43
CA SER A 603 10.20 -32.53 35.11
C SER A 603 10.74 -32.69 36.55
N PRO A 604 11.29 -31.62 37.17
CA PRO A 604 11.71 -31.69 38.57
C PRO A 604 10.59 -32.15 39.51
N ASP A 605 9.35 -31.75 39.22
CA ASP A 605 8.16 -32.15 39.98
C ASP A 605 7.86 -33.65 39.80
N GLU A 606 7.94 -34.17 38.57
CA GLU A 606 7.78 -35.61 38.27
C GLU A 606 8.83 -36.49 38.97
N VAL A 607 10.08 -36.01 39.10
CA VAL A 607 11.15 -36.75 39.79
C VAL A 607 11.03 -36.67 41.33
N LEU A 608 10.44 -35.60 41.86
CA LEU A 608 10.28 -35.39 43.32
C LEU A 608 9.07 -36.12 43.92
N VAL A 609 8.02 -36.38 43.14
CA VAL A 609 6.76 -36.98 43.65
C VAL A 609 6.92 -38.42 44.16
N GLU A 610 7.80 -39.23 43.58
CA GLU A 610 7.96 -40.64 43.99
C GLU A 610 8.88 -40.85 45.21
N VAL A 611 9.78 -39.91 45.52
CA VAL A 611 10.74 -40.05 46.64
C VAL A 611 10.04 -39.99 48.00
N TYR A 612 8.83 -39.42 48.09
CA TYR A 612 8.06 -39.30 49.34
C TYR A 612 6.91 -40.30 49.49
N SER A 613 6.67 -41.21 48.53
CA SER A 613 5.61 -42.24 48.63
C SER A 613 6.11 -43.64 49.02
N CYS A 614 7.39 -43.80 49.36
CA CYS A 614 8.00 -45.09 49.69
C CYS A 614 8.84 -45.05 50.99
N CYS A 615 8.25 -44.50 52.05
CA CYS A 615 8.67 -44.65 53.45
C CYS A 615 7.50 -45.18 54.28
#